data_AF-A0A821XXZ5-F1
#
_entry.id   AF-A0A821XXZ5-F1
#
_cell.length_a   1.000
_cell.length_b   1.000
_cell.length_c   1.000
_cell.angle_alpha   90.00
_cell.angle_beta   90.00
_cell.angle_gamma   90.00
#
_symmetry.space_group_name_H-M   'P 1'
#
loop_
_entity.id
_entity.type
_entity.pdbx_description
1 polymer ?
#
loop_
_entity_poly.entity_id
_entity_poly.type
_entity_poly.pdbx_seq_one_letter_code
_entity_poly.pdbx_strand_id
1 'polypeptide(L)'
;MYKTVDVGNNQVRSQLQALLDRAPHLYSLKITSLPCFQMLVVDIRSSTLRRLDLQEYDACLYDERWFNDDQCVRLCHSLIVKQCEVLRIRVEHRTSILDLINRMINLRALEFECSDDRWHKCCVFPSLLDDEYVEWLTDRMPSTWNITRNTRLIDSVQ
;
A
#
# COMPACT_ATOMS: atom_id res chain seq x y z
N MET A 1 -13.30 34.16 -8.24
CA MET A 1 -12.31 33.06 -8.30
C MET A 1 -12.05 32.62 -6.87
N TYR A 2 -12.67 31.53 -6.42
CA TYR A 2 -12.53 31.07 -5.04
C TYR A 2 -11.31 30.15 -4.95
N LYS A 3 -10.35 30.52 -4.10
CA LYS A 3 -9.20 29.69 -3.77
C LYS A 3 -9.51 29.01 -2.45
N THR A 4 -10.01 27.78 -2.52
CA THR A 4 -10.20 26.95 -1.34
C THR A 4 -8.81 26.52 -0.84
N VAL A 5 -8.39 27.05 0.30
CA VAL A 5 -7.15 26.64 0.96
C VAL A 5 -7.54 25.69 2.09
N ASP A 6 -7.26 24.42 1.89
CA ASP A 6 -7.39 23.40 2.92
C ASP A 6 -6.18 23.48 3.87
N VAL A 7 -6.38 24.11 5.04
CA VAL A 7 -5.31 24.47 5.97
C VAL A 7 -4.88 23.26 6.83
N GLY A 8 -5.78 22.31 7.10
CA GLY A 8 -5.45 21.13 7.93
C GLY A 8 -4.54 20.13 7.20
N ASN A 9 -4.79 19.92 5.92
CA ASN A 9 -4.14 18.85 5.18
C ASN A 9 -2.77 19.22 4.60
N ASN A 10 -2.52 20.51 4.34
CA ASN A 10 -1.20 21.00 3.94
C ASN A 10 -0.17 20.92 5.07
N GLN A 11 -0.62 21.07 6.32
CA GLN A 11 0.26 20.98 7.49
C GLN A 11 0.77 19.57 7.72
N VAL A 12 -0.10 18.55 7.65
CA VAL A 12 0.28 17.13 7.77
C VAL A 12 1.31 16.75 6.71
N ARG A 13 1.07 17.14 5.45
CA ARG A 13 2.02 16.89 4.35
C ARG A 13 3.39 17.52 4.61
N SER A 14 3.40 18.78 5.03
CA SER A 14 4.64 19.53 5.27
C SER A 14 5.42 18.97 6.46
N GLN A 15 4.72 18.51 7.50
CA GLN A 15 5.31 17.83 8.64
C GLN A 15 5.92 16.48 8.24
N LEU A 16 5.22 15.68 7.44
CA LEU A 16 5.77 14.40 6.98
C LEU A 16 7.00 14.62 6.08
N GLN A 17 6.96 15.58 5.16
CA GLN A 17 8.13 15.90 4.34
C GLN A 17 9.31 16.36 5.22
N ALA A 18 9.08 17.26 6.18
CA ALA A 18 10.13 17.72 7.09
C ALA A 18 10.71 16.59 7.96
N LEU A 19 9.89 15.60 8.34
CA LEU A 19 10.36 14.41 9.04
C LEU A 19 11.25 13.54 8.14
N LEU A 20 10.84 13.31 6.89
CA LEU A 20 11.62 12.56 5.91
C LEU A 20 12.95 13.24 5.59
N ASP A 21 12.94 14.56 5.42
CA ASP A 21 14.15 15.36 5.15
C ASP A 21 15.17 15.29 6.30
N ARG A 22 14.69 15.16 7.53
CA ARG A 22 15.51 15.03 8.75
C ARG A 22 15.93 13.60 9.07
N ALA A 23 15.39 12.62 8.35
CA ALA A 23 15.66 11.21 8.56
C ALA A 23 16.30 10.59 7.31
N PRO A 24 17.55 10.97 6.95
CA PRO A 24 18.19 10.52 5.72
C PRO A 24 18.40 9.00 5.65
N HIS A 25 18.34 8.30 6.79
CA HIS A 25 18.46 6.84 6.87
C HIS A 25 17.10 6.14 7.08
N LEU A 26 15.98 6.81 6.78
CA LEU A 26 14.66 6.18 6.90
C LEU A 26 14.35 5.32 5.67
N TYR A 27 14.63 4.02 5.80
CA TYR A 27 14.36 3.04 4.74
C TYR A 27 12.94 2.47 4.75
N SER A 28 12.21 2.60 5.86
CA SER A 28 10.89 2.02 6.05
C SER A 28 9.94 3.01 6.71
N LEU A 29 8.73 3.13 6.17
CA LEU A 29 7.66 3.98 6.69
C LEU A 29 6.38 3.17 6.78
N LYS A 30 5.77 3.17 7.97
CA LYS A 30 4.44 2.62 8.22
C LYS A 30 3.47 3.77 8.47
N ILE A 31 2.35 3.76 7.75
CA ILE A 31 1.29 4.75 7.87
C ILE A 31 0.04 4.03 8.36
N THR A 32 -0.33 4.27 9.61
CA THR A 32 -1.47 3.63 10.29
C THR A 32 -2.72 4.49 10.32
N SER A 33 -2.59 5.79 10.10
CA SER A 33 -3.74 6.69 10.13
C SER A 33 -3.40 7.89 9.29
N LEU A 34 -4.23 8.17 8.30
CA LEU A 34 -4.10 9.42 7.59
C LEU A 34 -5.43 9.96 7.07
N PRO A 35 -5.80 11.19 7.46
CA PRO A 35 -7.12 11.71 7.18
C PRO A 35 -7.42 11.83 5.68
N CYS A 36 -6.40 11.97 4.83
CA CYS A 36 -6.56 12.05 3.37
C CYS A 36 -5.35 11.44 2.62
N PHE A 37 -5.44 10.17 2.22
CA PHE A 37 -4.42 9.54 1.38
C PHE A 37 -4.16 10.31 0.07
N GLN A 38 -5.23 10.88 -0.51
CA GLN A 38 -5.18 11.62 -1.77
C GLN A 38 -4.15 12.76 -1.81
N MET A 39 -3.73 13.29 -0.65
CA MET A 39 -2.85 14.46 -0.55
C MET A 39 -1.39 14.16 -0.21
N LEU A 40 -1.08 13.02 0.42
CA LEU A 40 0.33 12.66 0.70
C LEU A 40 1.08 12.25 -0.56
N VAL A 41 0.36 11.65 -1.48
CA VAL A 41 0.91 10.72 -2.45
C VAL A 41 1.49 11.51 -3.63
N VAL A 42 0.91 12.66 -3.97
CA VAL A 42 1.34 13.39 -5.16
C VAL A 42 2.71 14.06 -4.99
N ASP A 43 3.07 14.53 -3.78
CA ASP A 43 4.21 15.44 -3.62
C ASP A 43 5.28 15.04 -2.60
N ILE A 44 5.04 14.02 -1.77
CA ILE A 44 6.04 13.62 -0.77
C ILE A 44 7.15 12.83 -1.43
N ARG A 45 8.38 13.18 -1.08
CA ARG A 45 9.61 12.59 -1.63
C ARG A 45 10.46 12.05 -0.50
N SER A 46 11.01 10.86 -0.73
CA SER A 46 12.15 10.36 0.02
C SER A 46 13.05 9.62 -0.96
N SER A 47 14.35 9.91 -0.91
CA SER A 47 15.36 9.23 -1.73
C SER A 47 15.88 7.93 -1.10
N THR A 48 15.50 7.66 0.15
CA THR A 48 16.00 6.52 0.92
C THR A 48 14.91 5.54 1.31
N LEU A 49 13.63 5.93 1.18
CA LEU A 49 12.52 5.04 1.47
C LEU A 49 12.46 3.89 0.46
N ARG A 50 12.53 2.67 0.98
CA ARG A 50 12.43 1.41 0.22
C ARG A 50 11.20 0.59 0.60
N ARG A 51 10.66 0.79 1.79
CA ARG A 51 9.52 0.02 2.30
C ARG A 51 8.40 0.94 2.72
N LEU A 52 7.20 0.68 2.21
CA LEU A 52 6.00 1.41 2.57
C LEU A 52 4.93 0.43 3.04
N ASP A 53 4.43 0.64 4.26
CA ASP A 53 3.35 -0.14 4.85
C ASP A 53 2.11 0.75 5.04
N LEU A 54 1.07 0.43 4.28
CA LEU A 54 -0.24 1.08 4.25
C LEU A 54 -1.36 0.15 4.72
N GLN A 55 -1.02 -1.00 5.31
CA GLN A 55 -1.99 -2.06 5.58
C GLN A 55 -2.97 -1.69 6.69
N GLU A 56 -2.49 -0.95 7.69
CA GLU A 56 -3.29 -0.47 8.81
C GLU A 56 -3.89 0.90 8.54
N TYR A 57 -3.97 1.33 7.28
CA TYR A 57 -4.56 2.61 6.92
C TYR A 57 -6.04 2.67 7.33
N ASP A 58 -6.33 3.48 8.35
CA ASP A 58 -7.69 3.85 8.74
C ASP A 58 -8.00 5.25 8.18
N ALA A 59 -8.92 5.31 7.22
CA ALA A 59 -9.48 6.56 6.74
C ALA A 59 -10.44 7.08 7.82
N CYS A 60 -9.99 8.05 8.62
CA CYS A 60 -10.67 8.53 9.84
C CYS A 60 -12.14 9.01 9.69
N LEU A 61 -12.76 8.93 8.51
CA LEU A 61 -14.08 9.47 8.23
C LEU A 61 -15.04 8.50 7.52
N TYR A 62 -14.55 7.41 6.92
CA TYR A 62 -15.39 6.43 6.22
C TYR A 62 -14.71 5.07 6.35
N ASP A 63 -15.50 4.00 6.44
CA ASP A 63 -15.11 2.59 6.60
C ASP A 63 -14.24 2.03 5.43
N GLU A 64 -13.54 2.89 4.71
CA GLU A 64 -12.62 2.63 3.62
C GLU A 64 -11.29 2.06 4.17
N ARG A 65 -11.34 0.82 4.64
CA ARG A 65 -10.14 0.03 5.00
C ARG A 65 -9.34 -0.45 3.79
N TRP A 66 -9.82 -0.17 2.58
CA TRP A 66 -9.35 -0.73 1.33
C TRP A 66 -9.05 0.38 0.33
N PHE A 67 -7.91 0.27 -0.35
CA PHE A 67 -7.56 1.15 -1.44
C PHE A 67 -8.38 0.80 -2.67
N ASN A 68 -9.22 1.74 -3.11
CA ASN A 68 -9.94 1.58 -4.37
C ASN A 68 -9.01 1.81 -5.58
N ASP A 69 -9.53 1.55 -6.78
CA ASP A 69 -8.75 1.62 -8.03
C ASP A 69 -8.15 3.02 -8.26
N ASP A 70 -8.91 4.08 -8.02
CA ASP A 70 -8.45 5.47 -8.18
C ASP A 70 -7.31 5.80 -7.20
N GLN A 71 -7.42 5.34 -5.95
CA GLN A 71 -6.37 5.50 -4.95
C GLN A 71 -5.12 4.71 -5.32
N CYS A 72 -5.25 3.48 -5.85
CA CYS A 72 -4.13 2.68 -6.33
C CYS A 72 -3.42 3.33 -7.53
N VAL A 73 -4.16 3.87 -8.50
CA VAL A 73 -3.58 4.61 -9.63
C VAL A 73 -2.82 5.85 -9.13
N ARG A 74 -3.40 6.60 -8.19
CA ARG A 74 -2.71 7.75 -7.58
C ARG A 74 -1.45 7.32 -6.82
N LEU A 75 -1.51 6.21 -6.08
CA LEU A 75 -0.35 5.63 -5.40
C LEU A 75 0.77 5.38 -6.40
N CYS A 76 0.49 4.71 -7.53
CA CYS A 76 1.46 4.43 -8.59
C CYS A 76 2.14 5.68 -9.15
N HIS A 77 1.45 6.81 -9.18
CA HIS A 77 1.99 8.07 -9.68
C HIS A 77 2.79 8.86 -8.64
N SER A 78 2.79 8.43 -7.38
CA SER A 78 3.51 9.12 -6.32
C SER A 78 5.02 9.06 -6.43
N LEU A 79 5.65 10.12 -5.96
CA LEU A 79 7.11 10.16 -5.87
C LEU A 79 7.64 9.26 -4.75
N ILE A 80 6.86 9.09 -3.67
CA ILE A 80 7.24 8.24 -2.54
C ILE A 80 7.33 6.76 -2.94
N VAL A 81 6.46 6.28 -3.84
CA VAL A 81 6.52 4.87 -4.27
C VAL A 81 7.45 4.60 -5.44
N LYS A 82 7.89 5.62 -6.18
CA LYS A 82 8.81 5.42 -7.32
C LYS A 82 10.08 4.69 -6.92
N GLN A 83 10.52 4.80 -5.67
CA GLN A 83 11.74 4.15 -5.15
C GLN A 83 11.45 2.98 -4.21
N CYS A 84 10.16 2.68 -4.01
CA CYS A 84 9.69 1.65 -3.12
C CYS A 84 9.95 0.27 -3.72
N GLU A 85 10.60 -0.58 -2.95
CA GLU A 85 10.91 -1.96 -3.27
C GLU A 85 9.96 -2.93 -2.56
N VAL A 86 9.39 -2.52 -1.42
CA VAL A 86 8.48 -3.35 -0.62
C VAL A 86 7.21 -2.57 -0.30
N LEU A 87 6.07 -3.02 -0.80
CA LEU A 87 4.77 -2.43 -0.51
C LEU A 87 3.91 -3.40 0.30
N ARG A 88 3.30 -2.90 1.37
CA ARG A 88 2.21 -3.58 2.09
C ARG A 88 0.93 -2.78 1.96
N ILE A 89 -0.15 -3.37 1.44
CA ILE A 89 -1.36 -2.62 1.11
C ILE A 89 -2.63 -3.48 1.17
N ARG A 90 -3.75 -2.86 1.52
CA ARG A 90 -5.08 -3.45 1.39
C ARG A 90 -5.78 -2.85 0.19
N VAL A 91 -6.24 -3.65 -0.78
CA VAL A 91 -6.91 -3.13 -1.98
C VAL A 91 -8.33 -3.68 -2.11
N GLU A 92 -9.21 -2.92 -2.76
CA GLU A 92 -10.59 -3.33 -2.98
C GLU A 92 -10.68 -4.47 -4.01
N HIS A 93 -9.98 -4.29 -5.14
CA HIS A 93 -10.06 -5.21 -6.28
C HIS A 93 -8.73 -5.87 -6.63
N ARG A 94 -8.79 -7.11 -7.10
CA ARG A 94 -7.60 -7.82 -7.65
C ARG A 94 -6.94 -7.11 -8.82
N THR A 95 -7.72 -6.39 -9.63
CA THR A 95 -7.20 -5.59 -10.76
C THR A 95 -6.23 -4.51 -10.29
N SER A 96 -6.48 -3.91 -9.12
CA SER A 96 -5.58 -2.93 -8.51
C SER A 96 -4.20 -3.52 -8.17
N ILE A 97 -4.11 -4.80 -7.81
CA ILE A 97 -2.83 -5.50 -7.55
C ILE A 97 -2.00 -5.55 -8.83
N LEU A 98 -2.63 -5.90 -9.95
CA LEU A 98 -1.97 -5.94 -11.25
C LEU A 98 -1.49 -4.56 -11.69
N ASP A 99 -2.29 -3.52 -11.47
CA ASP A 99 -1.88 -2.15 -11.77
C ASP A 99 -0.67 -1.72 -10.93
N LEU A 100 -0.66 -2.04 -9.63
CA LEU A 100 0.49 -1.76 -8.74
C LEU A 100 1.75 -2.45 -9.23
N ILE A 101 1.67 -3.75 -9.53
CA ILE A 101 2.81 -4.54 -10.03
C ILE A 101 3.35 -3.97 -11.34
N ASN A 102 2.47 -3.66 -12.29
CA ASN A 102 2.88 -3.19 -13.61
C ASN A 102 3.44 -1.77 -13.61
N ARG A 103 3.02 -0.91 -12.67
CA ARG A 103 3.38 0.51 -12.65
C ARG A 103 4.51 0.83 -11.68
N MET A 104 4.68 0.05 -10.62
CA MET A 104 5.74 0.24 -9.63
C MET A 104 6.99 -0.53 -10.03
N ILE A 105 7.74 0.01 -11.00
CA ILE A 105 8.89 -0.65 -11.64
C ILE A 105 10.02 -1.11 -10.69
N ASN A 106 10.12 -0.51 -9.50
CA ASN A 106 11.15 -0.85 -8.51
C ASN A 106 10.63 -1.81 -7.44
N LEU A 107 9.35 -2.15 -7.46
CA LEU A 107 8.73 -3.09 -6.54
C LEU A 107 9.39 -4.46 -6.73
N ARG A 108 9.71 -5.10 -5.61
CA ARG A 108 10.29 -6.44 -5.54
C ARG A 108 9.55 -7.32 -4.55
N ALA A 109 8.87 -6.73 -3.58
CA ALA A 109 8.01 -7.45 -2.68
C ALA A 109 6.66 -6.74 -2.54
N LEU A 110 5.59 -7.51 -2.69
CA LEU A 110 4.22 -7.04 -2.50
C LEU A 110 3.51 -7.94 -1.50
N GLU A 111 3.14 -7.35 -0.37
CA GLU A 111 2.28 -7.99 0.62
C GLU A 111 0.89 -7.36 0.53
N PHE A 112 -0.14 -8.15 0.28
CA PHE A 112 -1.47 -7.57 0.06
C PHE A 112 -2.59 -8.31 0.77
N GLU A 113 -3.67 -7.57 1.04
CA GLU A 113 -5.00 -8.12 1.27
C GLU A 113 -5.93 -7.57 0.20
N CYS A 114 -6.96 -8.33 -0.18
CA CYS A 114 -7.87 -7.96 -1.25
C CYS A 114 -9.32 -8.24 -0.86
N SER A 115 -10.18 -7.23 -0.92
CA SER A 115 -11.56 -7.29 -0.42
C SER A 115 -12.46 -8.18 -1.27
N ASP A 116 -12.38 -8.07 -2.59
CA ASP A 116 -13.18 -8.87 -3.53
C ASP A 116 -12.67 -10.31 -3.69
N ASP A 117 -11.57 -10.65 -3.02
CA ASP A 117 -11.00 -11.97 -3.05
C ASP A 117 -11.72 -12.92 -2.10
N ARG A 118 -12.22 -14.02 -2.66
CA ARG A 118 -12.99 -15.04 -1.95
C ARG A 118 -12.13 -15.85 -0.97
N TRP A 119 -10.79 -15.70 -1.00
CA TRP A 119 -9.86 -16.36 -0.10
C TRP A 119 -10.26 -16.23 1.39
N HIS A 120 -10.77 -15.06 1.79
CA HIS A 120 -11.19 -14.81 3.18
C HIS A 120 -12.47 -15.56 3.61
N LYS A 121 -13.25 -16.10 2.68
CA LYS A 121 -14.57 -16.69 2.98
C LYS A 121 -14.58 -18.20 3.14
N CYS A 122 -13.53 -18.91 2.74
CA CYS A 122 -13.59 -20.37 2.62
C CYS A 122 -12.68 -21.20 3.53
N CYS A 123 -11.70 -20.63 4.24
CA CYS A 123 -10.69 -21.47 4.89
C CYS A 123 -10.51 -21.14 6.38
N VAL A 124 -11.02 -22.02 7.24
CA VAL A 124 -10.72 -22.07 8.68
C VAL A 124 -9.22 -22.38 8.91
N PHE A 125 -8.56 -22.97 7.91
CA PHE A 125 -7.10 -23.08 7.80
C PHE A 125 -6.74 -23.05 6.31
N PRO A 126 -6.39 -21.90 5.71
CA PRO A 126 -5.86 -21.89 4.35
C PRO A 126 -4.53 -22.64 4.39
N SER A 127 -4.42 -23.77 3.68
CA SER A 127 -3.11 -24.26 3.32
C SER A 127 -2.42 -23.12 2.56
N LEU A 128 -1.29 -22.64 3.07
CA LEU A 128 -0.40 -21.67 2.39
C LEU A 128 0.06 -22.15 0.99
N LEU A 129 -0.27 -23.39 0.65
CA LEU A 129 0.15 -24.13 -0.53
C LEU A 129 -0.85 -24.09 -1.71
N ASP A 130 -2.06 -23.55 -1.54
CA ASP A 130 -3.09 -23.55 -2.61
C ASP A 130 -3.61 -22.14 -2.96
N ASP A 131 -2.77 -21.11 -2.88
CA ASP A 131 -3.17 -19.75 -3.29
C ASP A 131 -2.99 -19.58 -4.81
N GLU A 132 -3.92 -20.14 -5.59
CA GLU A 132 -3.93 -20.14 -7.06
C GLU A 132 -3.62 -18.75 -7.64
N TYR A 133 -4.06 -17.68 -6.98
CA TYR A 133 -3.81 -16.31 -7.45
C TYR A 133 -2.40 -15.81 -7.16
N VAL A 134 -1.84 -16.11 -5.99
CA VAL A 134 -0.43 -15.81 -5.72
C VAL A 134 0.48 -16.68 -6.59
N GLU A 135 0.12 -17.94 -6.82
CA GLU A 135 0.85 -18.81 -7.76
C GLU A 135 0.80 -18.25 -9.17
N TRP A 136 -0.39 -17.88 -9.66
CA TRP A 136 -0.55 -17.26 -10.97
C TRP A 136 0.22 -15.94 -11.11
N LEU A 137 0.27 -15.12 -10.06
CA LEU A 137 1.10 -13.92 -10.03
C LEU A 137 2.59 -14.28 -10.07
N THR A 138 3.02 -15.24 -9.26
CA THR A 138 4.44 -15.62 -9.14
C THR A 138 4.98 -16.24 -10.43
N ASP A 139 4.18 -17.05 -11.14
CA ASP A 139 4.54 -17.64 -12.44
C ASP A 139 4.77 -16.57 -13.53
N ARG A 140 4.12 -15.41 -13.40
CA ARG A 140 4.20 -14.31 -14.35
C ARG A 140 5.23 -13.25 -14.01
N MET A 141 5.86 -13.35 -12.85
CA MET A 141 6.80 -12.35 -12.35
C MET A 141 8.23 -12.90 -12.33
N PRO A 142 9.25 -12.03 -12.36
CA PRO A 142 10.62 -12.48 -12.20
C PRO A 142 10.78 -13.23 -10.87
N SER A 143 11.56 -14.32 -10.86
CA SER A 143 11.78 -15.15 -9.66
C SER A 143 12.43 -14.42 -8.48
N THR A 144 12.91 -13.19 -8.69
CA THR A 144 13.42 -12.29 -7.66
C THR A 144 12.32 -11.56 -6.90
N TRP A 145 11.06 -11.64 -7.34
CA TRP A 145 9.92 -11.03 -6.70
C TRP A 145 9.36 -11.90 -5.57
N ASN A 146 8.94 -11.25 -4.50
CA ASN A 146 8.29 -11.90 -3.37
C ASN A 146 6.84 -11.37 -3.25
N ILE A 147 5.88 -12.17 -3.67
CA ILE A 147 4.45 -11.82 -3.62
C ILE A 147 3.80 -12.71 -2.58
N THR A 148 3.18 -12.10 -1.57
CA THR A 148 2.56 -12.83 -0.46
C THR A 148 1.24 -12.19 -0.07
N ARG A 149 0.27 -13.01 0.34
CA ARG A 149 -0.87 -12.48 1.09
C ARG A 149 -0.49 -12.19 2.52
N ASN A 150 -1.13 -11.18 3.10
CA ASN A 150 -1.06 -11.00 4.54
C ASN A 150 -1.95 -12.03 5.26
N THR A 151 -1.37 -12.81 6.15
CA THR A 151 -2.06 -13.88 6.91
C THR A 151 -2.39 -13.50 8.35
N ARG A 152 -2.37 -12.21 8.74
CA ARG A 152 -2.57 -11.76 10.13
C ARG A 152 -3.91 -12.15 10.78
N LEU A 153 -4.81 -12.83 10.06
CA LEU A 153 -6.00 -13.45 10.64
C LEU A 153 -5.72 -14.77 11.39
N ILE A 154 -4.50 -15.30 11.38
CA ILE A 154 -4.18 -16.57 12.07
C ILE A 154 -3.63 -16.34 13.51
N ASP A 155 -3.09 -15.15 13.81
CA ASP A 155 -2.44 -14.89 15.12
C ASP A 155 -3.38 -14.27 16.19
N SER A 156 -4.64 -14.00 15.86
CA SER A 156 -5.61 -13.36 16.77
C SER A 156 -6.60 -14.33 17.44
N VAL A 157 -6.32 -15.63 17.38
CA VAL A 157 -7.05 -16.67 18.15
C VAL A 157 -6.07 -17.36 19.11
N GLN A 158 -5.69 -16.67 20.19
CA GLN A 158 -5.17 -17.27 21.42
C GLN A 158 -5.87 -16.63 22.63
#